data_AF-A0A1M5U972-F1
#
_entry.id   AF-A0A1M5U972-F1
#
_cell.length_a   1.000
_cell.length_b   1.000
_cell.length_c   1.000
_cell.angle_alpha   90.00
_cell.angle_beta   90.00
_cell.angle_gamma   90.00
#
_symmetry.space_group_name_H-M   'P 1'
#
loop_
_entity.id
_entity.type
_entity.pdbx_description
1 polymer ?
#
loop_
_entity_poly.entity_id
_entity_poly.type
_entity_poly.pdbx_seq_one_letter_code
_entity_poly.pdbx_strand_id
1 'polypeptide(L)'
;MYSSEIMGPLGNIGMTLLASNKDDTTISVPDIGFDFFYDGVNCRSTMKTSGNSWVGFTGSSEQLKVNRRDTRAEKVYYANETINGSQVFRLRWEGDHYYSAYGAYDILWELILYKDSSMVLIIEKITNDGTDSFVNPNVGTITYDFLANKSYTFIPTEDGGRNYTIQEGSYVEANIKYLIVDGTDIKHWDTGSSQYVKISELPITAQAFQSYGDASFHIERTGLVSNNPILKIWSDNESMAVEKIIQTAVPKASLIEMKKDILFNDDYIQGINDALITVENTGSGVIRFILSNDSGVTWKTFYGAWVDIDKNDLNTIKTSGMSINTISSITETEWQTLCGTSKKVRFAFCMEISSTSDVLKINEIRLNYNLI
;
A
#
# COMPACT_ATOMS: atom_id res chain seq x y z
N MET A 1 6.53 16.25 5.56
CA MET A 1 5.83 17.27 4.76
C MET A 1 6.78 18.33 4.25
N TYR A 2 6.55 18.74 3.01
CA TYR A 2 7.34 19.76 2.34
C TYR A 2 6.90 21.18 2.71
N SER A 3 7.88 22.07 2.80
CA SER A 3 7.71 23.52 2.83
C SER A 3 8.61 24.15 1.77
N SER A 4 8.14 25.20 1.09
CA SER A 4 8.97 25.98 0.16
C SER A 4 9.99 26.88 0.87
N GLU A 5 9.97 26.92 2.21
CA GLU A 5 10.97 27.67 2.97
C GLU A 5 12.34 26.99 2.87
N ILE A 6 13.37 27.79 2.59
CA ILE A 6 14.75 27.32 2.53
C ILE A 6 15.26 27.05 3.94
N MET A 7 15.81 25.85 4.14
CA MET A 7 16.51 25.49 5.37
C MET A 7 17.96 25.97 5.30
N GLY A 8 18.38 26.77 6.28
CA GLY A 8 19.79 27.16 6.44
C GLY A 8 20.66 26.03 7.02
N PRO A 9 21.99 26.13 6.90
CA PRO A 9 22.91 25.14 7.48
C PRO A 9 22.80 25.11 9.00
N LEU A 10 22.85 23.90 9.58
CA LEU A 10 22.80 23.72 11.03
C LEU A 10 24.21 23.70 11.66
N GLY A 11 25.25 23.54 10.84
CA GLY A 11 26.65 23.54 11.26
C GLY A 11 27.08 22.23 11.91
N ASN A 12 28.32 22.17 12.38
CA ASN A 12 28.93 20.93 12.92
C ASN A 12 28.93 20.84 14.46
N ILE A 13 28.34 21.81 15.16
CA ILE A 13 28.32 21.83 16.64
C ILE A 13 27.55 20.60 17.14
N GLY A 14 28.19 19.80 18.00
CA GLY A 14 27.60 18.59 18.57
C GLY A 14 27.68 17.34 17.68
N MET A 15 28.17 17.47 16.44
CA MET A 15 28.35 16.32 15.55
C MET A 15 29.63 15.54 15.88
N THR A 16 29.65 14.25 15.53
CA THR A 16 30.83 13.39 15.64
C THR A 16 31.66 13.45 14.35
N LEU A 17 32.97 13.65 14.47
CA LEU A 17 33.89 13.57 13.33
C LEU A 17 33.95 12.13 12.80
N LEU A 18 33.50 11.92 11.57
CA LEU A 18 33.54 10.64 10.88
C LEU A 18 34.89 10.38 10.23
N ALA A 19 35.40 11.39 9.51
CA ALA A 19 36.63 11.30 8.75
C ALA A 19 37.22 12.69 8.51
N SER A 20 38.52 12.73 8.25
CA SER A 20 39.23 13.95 7.88
C SER A 20 40.28 13.67 6.81
N ASN A 21 40.59 14.68 6.01
CA ASN A 21 41.64 14.65 4.99
C ASN A 21 41.49 13.47 4.01
N LYS A 22 40.29 13.28 3.48
CA LYS A 22 39.99 12.20 2.53
C LYS A 22 39.93 12.75 1.11
N ASP A 23 40.73 12.15 0.25
CA ASP A 23 40.69 12.32 -1.20
C ASP A 23 39.55 11.44 -1.78
N ASP A 24 39.76 10.75 -2.88
CA ASP A 24 38.81 9.82 -3.50
C ASP A 24 38.34 8.62 -2.64
N THR A 25 38.91 8.45 -1.44
CA THR A 25 38.63 7.31 -0.57
C THR A 25 37.15 7.23 -0.17
N THR A 26 36.58 6.02 -0.27
CA THR A 26 35.24 5.72 0.25
C THR A 26 35.26 5.55 1.77
N ILE A 27 34.34 6.22 2.45
CA ILE A 27 34.17 6.27 3.90
C ILE A 27 32.88 5.55 4.26
N SER A 28 32.94 4.66 5.25
CA SER A 28 31.74 4.02 5.79
C SER A 28 31.01 4.93 6.75
N VAL A 29 29.71 5.17 6.52
CA VAL A 29 28.83 5.85 7.46
C VAL A 29 28.35 4.81 8.49
N PRO A 30 28.30 5.15 9.79
CA PRO A 30 27.81 4.24 10.83
C PRO A 30 26.30 3.97 10.69
N ASP A 31 25.77 3.09 11.54
CA ASP A 31 24.32 2.87 11.68
C ASP A 31 23.61 4.21 11.94
N ILE A 32 22.65 4.54 11.07
CA ILE A 32 21.90 5.80 11.11
C ILE A 32 20.76 5.81 12.14
N GLY A 33 20.56 4.71 12.87
CA GLY A 33 19.66 4.62 14.02
C GLY A 33 18.19 4.30 13.71
N PHE A 34 17.78 4.28 12.45
CA PHE A 34 16.43 3.92 12.01
C PHE A 34 16.44 3.28 10.61
N ASP A 35 15.34 2.64 10.24
CA ASP A 35 15.17 2.07 8.90
C ASP A 35 14.90 3.21 7.90
N PHE A 36 15.81 3.36 6.94
CA PHE A 36 15.69 4.28 5.80
C PHE A 36 15.74 3.43 4.53
N PHE A 37 14.80 3.62 3.60
CA PHE A 37 14.73 2.82 2.38
C PHE A 37 15.06 3.64 1.14
N TYR A 38 15.86 3.06 0.26
CA TYR A 38 16.14 3.57 -1.08
C TYR A 38 16.06 2.39 -2.06
N ASP A 39 15.27 2.52 -3.13
CA ASP A 39 14.99 1.44 -4.09
C ASP A 39 14.46 0.14 -3.44
N GLY A 40 13.73 0.28 -2.33
CA GLY A 40 13.23 -0.83 -1.53
C GLY A 40 14.30 -1.56 -0.70
N VAL A 41 15.54 -1.06 -0.67
CA VAL A 41 16.63 -1.60 0.15
C VAL A 41 16.71 -0.81 1.46
N ASN A 42 16.70 -1.50 2.60
CA ASN A 42 16.97 -0.88 3.89
C ASN A 42 18.46 -0.48 3.96
N CYS A 43 18.74 0.81 4.02
CA CYS A 43 20.07 1.38 3.96
C CYS A 43 20.67 1.76 5.32
N ARG A 44 20.03 1.32 6.41
CA ARG A 44 20.40 1.69 7.79
C ARG A 44 21.89 1.57 8.11
N SER A 45 22.58 0.57 7.54
CA SER A 45 24.00 0.29 7.79
C SER A 45 24.85 0.20 6.52
N THR A 46 24.32 0.58 5.36
CA THR A 46 25.02 0.42 4.07
C THR A 46 25.61 1.71 3.54
N MET A 47 25.21 2.85 4.10
CA MET A 47 25.60 4.16 3.60
C MET A 47 27.11 4.36 3.54
N LYS A 48 27.58 4.95 2.44
CA LYS A 48 28.96 5.39 2.21
C LYS A 48 28.99 6.85 1.77
N THR A 49 30.12 7.49 1.97
CA THR A 49 30.44 8.79 1.36
C THR A 49 31.90 8.82 0.93
N SER A 50 32.38 9.90 0.33
CA SER A 50 33.75 10.02 -0.15
C SER A 50 34.24 11.45 -0.10
N GLY A 51 35.56 11.63 -0.08
CA GLY A 51 36.17 12.93 -0.26
C GLY A 51 36.04 13.49 -1.67
N ASN A 52 35.58 12.71 -2.64
CA ASN A 52 35.12 13.23 -3.92
C ASN A 52 33.70 13.85 -3.88
N SER A 53 33.10 14.03 -2.70
CA SER A 53 31.80 14.69 -2.50
C SER A 53 30.60 13.95 -3.14
N TRP A 54 30.38 12.72 -2.69
CA TRP A 54 29.20 11.92 -3.02
C TRP A 54 28.70 11.10 -1.83
N VAL A 55 27.45 10.67 -1.89
CA VAL A 55 26.82 9.74 -0.94
C VAL A 55 26.25 8.55 -1.71
N GLY A 56 26.53 7.36 -1.20
CA GLY A 56 25.94 6.12 -1.65
C GLY A 56 25.05 5.52 -0.56
N PHE A 57 23.76 5.34 -0.84
CA PHE A 57 22.79 4.80 0.11
C PHE A 57 22.95 3.28 0.26
N THR A 58 23.10 2.57 -0.86
CA THR A 58 23.17 1.10 -0.91
C THR A 58 24.60 0.55 -0.98
N GLY A 59 25.60 1.32 -0.54
CA GLY A 59 27.01 0.96 -0.61
C GLY A 59 27.83 1.99 -1.36
N SER A 60 28.76 1.54 -2.21
CA SER A 60 29.71 2.42 -2.92
C SER A 60 29.18 2.99 -4.25
N SER A 61 27.90 2.80 -4.55
CA SER A 61 27.27 3.42 -5.71
C SER A 61 27.06 4.91 -5.44
N GLU A 62 27.53 5.80 -6.31
CA GLU A 62 27.46 7.26 -6.11
C GLU A 62 26.05 7.80 -6.43
N GLN A 63 25.05 7.51 -5.58
CA GLN A 63 23.65 7.88 -5.84
C GLN A 63 23.35 9.37 -5.71
N LEU A 64 23.95 10.06 -4.75
CA LEU A 64 23.87 11.51 -4.63
C LEU A 64 25.26 12.10 -4.84
N LYS A 65 25.37 13.03 -5.78
CA LYS A 65 26.60 13.75 -6.13
C LYS A 65 26.36 15.22 -5.90
N VAL A 66 27.25 15.85 -5.13
CA VAL A 66 27.21 17.28 -4.82
C VAL A 66 28.57 17.85 -5.17
N ASN A 67 28.65 18.54 -6.29
CA ASN A 67 29.87 18.95 -6.95
C ASN A 67 30.92 17.82 -7.04
N ARG A 68 30.48 16.63 -7.44
CA ARG A 68 31.34 15.44 -7.53
C ARG A 68 32.44 15.67 -8.56
N ARG A 69 33.69 15.71 -8.11
CA ARG A 69 34.90 15.84 -8.93
C ARG A 69 36.10 15.24 -8.19
N ASP A 70 37.29 15.81 -8.38
CA ASP A 70 38.57 15.49 -7.74
C ASP A 70 38.74 16.37 -6.49
N THR A 71 37.71 16.36 -5.64
CA THR A 71 37.60 17.18 -4.43
C THR A 71 38.29 16.48 -3.26
N ARG A 72 38.47 17.18 -2.14
CA ARG A 72 38.98 16.59 -0.90
C ARG A 72 38.09 16.98 0.27
N ALA A 73 37.58 15.98 0.98
CA ALA A 73 36.93 16.19 2.26
C ALA A 73 37.99 16.51 3.32
N GLU A 74 38.01 17.77 3.75
CA GLU A 74 38.77 18.19 4.93
C GLU A 74 38.17 17.54 6.18
N LYS A 75 36.84 17.60 6.32
CA LYS A 75 36.08 16.98 7.41
C LYS A 75 34.74 16.43 6.93
N VAL A 76 34.40 15.26 7.44
CA VAL A 76 33.06 14.68 7.35
C VAL A 76 32.57 14.43 8.76
N TYR A 77 31.36 14.89 9.08
CA TYR A 77 30.71 14.70 10.37
C TYR A 77 29.39 13.97 10.23
N TYR A 78 28.96 13.33 11.29
CA TYR A 78 27.61 12.78 11.39
C TYR A 78 27.00 13.02 12.77
N ALA A 79 25.67 12.99 12.85
CA ALA A 79 24.94 13.01 14.10
C ALA A 79 23.59 12.29 13.98
N ASN A 80 23.19 11.65 15.08
CA ASN A 80 21.81 11.22 15.32
C ASN A 80 21.17 12.30 16.19
N GLU A 81 20.14 12.98 15.67
CA GLU A 81 19.56 14.17 16.28
C GLU A 81 18.03 14.08 16.27
N THR A 82 17.39 15.07 16.87
CA THR A 82 15.95 15.27 16.79
C THR A 82 15.66 16.65 16.23
N ILE A 83 14.96 16.71 15.11
CA ILE A 83 14.48 17.95 14.49
C ILE A 83 12.96 17.94 14.56
N ASN A 84 12.37 18.93 15.22
CA ASN A 84 10.91 19.05 15.39
C ASN A 84 10.23 17.78 15.94
N GLY A 85 10.89 17.08 16.86
CA GLY A 85 10.36 15.85 17.48
C GLY A 85 10.60 14.57 16.67
N SER A 86 11.10 14.68 15.45
CA SER A 86 11.47 13.55 14.59
C SER A 86 12.92 13.17 14.73
N GLN A 87 13.19 11.87 14.86
CA GLN A 87 14.54 11.33 14.82
C GLN A 87 15.10 11.50 13.41
N VAL A 88 16.27 12.12 13.29
CA VAL A 88 16.94 12.32 12.02
C VAL A 88 18.40 11.87 12.10
N PHE A 89 18.93 11.52 10.94
CA PHE A 89 20.37 11.33 10.76
C PHE A 89 20.90 12.45 9.89
N ARG A 90 21.96 13.12 10.33
CA ARG A 90 22.58 14.21 9.60
C ARG A 90 24.02 13.87 9.26
N LEU A 91 24.38 14.06 7.99
CA LEU A 91 25.75 13.97 7.48
C LEU A 91 26.16 15.37 7.04
N ARG A 92 27.34 15.82 7.45
CA ARG A 92 27.91 17.10 7.00
C ARG A 92 29.25 16.86 6.34
N TRP A 93 29.45 17.47 5.18
CA TRP A 93 30.66 17.38 4.40
C TRP A 93 31.27 18.77 4.24
N GLU A 94 32.55 18.91 4.58
CA GLU A 94 33.30 20.15 4.49
C GLU A 94 34.62 19.88 3.78
N GLY A 95 34.90 20.63 2.70
CA GLY A 95 36.11 20.38 1.94
C GLY A 95 36.37 21.37 0.82
N ASP A 96 37.42 21.05 0.08
CA ASP A 96 38.02 21.91 -0.93
C ASP A 96 37.54 21.52 -2.34
N HIS A 97 37.48 22.50 -3.25
CA HIS A 97 36.96 22.29 -4.61
C HIS A 97 37.89 21.47 -5.53
N TYR A 98 39.17 21.30 -5.16
CA TYR A 98 40.05 20.28 -5.72
C TYR A 98 41.06 19.79 -4.67
N TYR A 99 41.63 18.60 -4.87
CA TYR A 99 42.43 17.87 -3.86
C TYR A 99 43.63 18.64 -3.27
N SER A 100 44.19 19.58 -4.03
CA SER A 100 45.37 20.37 -3.67
C SER A 100 45.06 21.82 -3.26
N ALA A 101 43.77 22.20 -3.16
CA ALA A 101 43.33 23.56 -2.79
C ALA A 101 43.22 23.76 -1.28
N TYR A 102 44.30 23.48 -0.54
CA TYR A 102 44.28 23.37 0.92
C TYR A 102 43.66 24.58 1.64
N GLY A 103 42.60 24.33 2.42
CA GLY A 103 42.15 25.21 3.50
C GLY A 103 41.18 26.33 3.11
N ALA A 104 40.53 26.23 1.94
CA ALA A 104 39.57 27.22 1.48
C ALA A 104 38.12 26.92 1.92
N TYR A 105 37.79 25.64 2.19
CA TYR A 105 36.42 25.19 2.48
C TYR A 105 35.41 25.82 1.51
N ASP A 106 35.52 25.40 0.25
CA ASP A 106 34.73 25.93 -0.87
C ASP A 106 33.43 25.15 -1.09
N ILE A 107 33.36 23.90 -0.60
CA ILE A 107 32.19 23.03 -0.70
C ILE A 107 31.78 22.60 0.71
N LEU A 108 30.56 22.97 1.07
CA LEU A 108 29.96 22.68 2.37
C LEU A 108 28.50 22.33 2.16
N TRP A 109 28.13 21.10 2.51
CA TRP A 109 26.75 20.64 2.43
C TRP A 109 26.39 19.73 3.60
N GLU A 110 25.10 19.68 3.88
CA GLU A 110 24.49 18.79 4.87
C GLU A 110 23.41 17.95 4.21
N LEU A 111 23.33 16.68 4.58
CA LEU A 111 22.26 15.78 4.19
C LEU A 111 21.54 15.31 5.44
N ILE A 112 20.25 15.60 5.52
CA ILE A 112 19.36 15.15 6.59
C ILE A 112 18.48 14.03 6.04
N LEU A 113 18.43 12.90 6.75
CA LEU A 113 17.60 11.75 6.43
C LEU A 113 16.48 11.61 7.46
N TYR A 114 15.29 11.29 6.97
CA TYR A 114 14.10 11.04 7.77
C TYR A 114 13.69 9.57 7.69
N LYS A 115 12.97 9.08 8.70
CA LYS A 115 12.51 7.70 8.79
C LYS A 115 11.54 7.32 7.67
N ASP A 116 10.74 8.27 7.21
CA ASP A 116 9.85 8.10 6.06
C ASP A 116 10.57 8.06 4.70
N SER A 117 11.90 7.97 4.69
CA SER A 117 12.76 7.95 3.51
C SER A 117 12.84 9.27 2.73
N SER A 118 12.31 10.36 3.28
CA SER A 118 12.56 11.71 2.78
C SER A 118 13.98 12.18 3.11
N MET A 119 14.49 13.10 2.30
CA MET A 119 15.82 13.68 2.51
C MET A 119 15.79 15.20 2.30
N VAL A 120 16.66 15.91 3.00
CA VAL A 120 16.93 17.34 2.73
C VAL A 120 18.43 17.52 2.55
N LEU A 121 18.82 18.00 1.38
CA LEU A 121 20.17 18.44 1.07
C LEU A 121 20.24 19.95 1.28
N ILE A 122 21.13 20.41 2.15
CA ILE A 122 21.39 21.82 2.40
C ILE A 122 22.76 22.15 1.82
N ILE A 123 22.82 23.16 0.96
CA ILE A 123 24.06 23.63 0.35
C ILE A 123 24.43 24.96 0.98
N GLU A 124 25.46 24.96 1.83
CA GLU A 124 26.01 26.17 2.43
C GLU A 124 26.94 26.87 1.44
N LYS A 125 27.88 26.11 0.86
CA LYS A 125 28.77 26.58 -0.22
C LYS A 125 28.96 25.50 -1.25
N ILE A 126 29.13 25.91 -2.50
CA ILE A 126 29.42 25.02 -3.62
C ILE A 126 30.15 25.80 -4.70
N THR A 127 31.00 25.10 -5.46
CA THR A 127 31.54 25.57 -6.74
C THR A 127 30.82 24.81 -7.85
N ASN A 128 30.45 25.45 -8.95
CA ASN A 128 29.62 24.80 -9.99
C ASN A 128 30.51 24.27 -11.13
N ASP A 129 31.56 23.51 -10.79
CA ASP A 129 32.60 23.04 -11.72
C ASP A 129 32.79 21.51 -11.75
N GLY A 130 31.94 20.78 -11.04
CA GLY A 130 31.85 19.33 -10.97
C GLY A 130 30.46 18.81 -11.34
N THR A 131 30.10 17.62 -10.86
CA THR A 131 28.82 16.97 -11.18
C THR A 131 27.84 17.03 -10.01
N ASP A 132 26.68 17.63 -10.26
CA ASP A 132 25.51 17.55 -9.39
C ASP A 132 24.49 16.58 -9.98
N SER A 133 24.17 15.51 -9.25
CA SER A 133 23.17 14.54 -9.73
C SER A 133 22.58 13.70 -8.62
N PHE A 134 21.38 13.19 -8.86
CA PHE A 134 20.77 12.14 -8.05
C PHE A 134 20.30 10.99 -8.95
N VAL A 135 20.59 9.76 -8.54
CA VAL A 135 20.02 8.55 -9.14
C VAL A 135 18.65 8.35 -8.52
N ASN A 136 17.58 8.58 -9.29
CA ASN A 136 16.22 8.27 -8.86
C ASN A 136 15.90 6.84 -9.35
N PRO A 137 15.56 5.86 -8.47
CA PRO A 137 15.54 4.45 -8.86
C PRO A 137 14.67 4.12 -10.08
N ASN A 138 13.47 4.69 -10.17
CA ASN A 138 12.54 4.45 -11.29
C ASN A 138 12.77 5.37 -12.50
N VAL A 139 13.65 6.38 -12.40
CA VAL A 139 13.87 7.38 -13.47
C VAL A 139 15.28 7.29 -14.08
N GLY A 140 16.27 6.88 -13.29
CA GLY A 140 17.70 6.95 -13.60
C GLY A 140 18.38 8.20 -13.06
N THR A 141 19.57 8.50 -13.56
CA THR A 141 20.35 9.66 -13.13
C THR A 141 19.74 10.96 -13.64
N ILE A 142 19.44 11.87 -12.72
CA ILE A 142 18.96 13.23 -13.00
C ILE A 142 20.07 14.21 -12.60
N THR A 143 20.45 15.10 -13.52
CA THR A 143 21.41 16.18 -13.26
C THR A 143 20.70 17.38 -12.64
N TYR A 144 21.35 18.05 -11.70
CA TYR A 144 20.86 19.26 -11.03
C TYR A 144 21.85 20.42 -11.20
N ASP A 145 21.41 21.63 -10.87
CA ASP A 145 22.26 22.81 -10.68
C ASP A 145 22.07 23.25 -9.23
N PHE A 146 22.84 22.66 -8.31
CA PHE A 146 22.72 22.98 -6.90
C PHE A 146 23.37 24.34 -6.63
N LEU A 147 22.66 25.20 -5.90
CA LEU A 147 23.08 26.57 -5.66
C LEU A 147 23.44 26.78 -4.18
N ALA A 148 24.42 27.64 -3.93
CA ALA A 148 24.79 28.03 -2.58
C ALA A 148 23.63 28.71 -1.83
N ASN A 149 23.55 28.48 -0.52
CA ASN A 149 22.50 28.97 0.37
C ASN A 149 21.08 28.51 -0.01
N LYS A 150 20.97 27.29 -0.56
CA LYS A 150 19.70 26.64 -0.88
C LYS A 150 19.57 25.30 -0.16
N SER A 151 18.35 24.81 -0.10
CA SER A 151 18.05 23.46 0.34
C SER A 151 17.14 22.78 -0.68
N TYR A 152 17.32 21.48 -0.87
CA TYR A 152 16.60 20.65 -1.82
C TYR A 152 15.99 19.47 -1.06
N THR A 153 14.68 19.32 -1.17
CA THR A 153 13.93 18.26 -0.51
C THR A 153 13.63 17.14 -1.50
N PHE A 154 13.94 15.91 -1.12
CA PHE A 154 13.69 14.69 -1.85
C PHE A 154 12.51 13.98 -1.17
N ILE A 155 11.36 13.94 -1.85
CA ILE A 155 10.11 13.40 -1.30
C ILE A 155 9.82 12.08 -2.00
N PRO A 156 9.75 10.95 -1.27
CA PRO A 156 9.40 9.68 -1.88
C PRO A 156 7.96 9.74 -2.40
N THR A 157 7.75 9.31 -3.64
CA THR A 157 6.42 9.21 -4.27
C THR A 157 5.89 7.78 -4.32
N GLU A 158 6.73 6.82 -3.93
CA GLU A 158 6.43 5.39 -3.85
C GLU A 158 7.07 4.78 -2.60
N ASP A 159 6.41 3.78 -2.03
CA ASP A 159 6.87 3.05 -0.84
C ASP A 159 8.28 2.49 -1.01
N GLY A 160 9.06 2.54 0.06
CA GLY A 160 10.44 2.05 0.07
C GLY A 160 11.42 2.93 -0.70
N GLY A 161 11.07 4.18 -1.01
CA GLY A 161 11.98 5.13 -1.68
C GLY A 161 12.31 4.71 -3.11
N ARG A 162 11.33 4.17 -3.85
CA ARG A 162 11.51 3.72 -5.25
C ARG A 162 11.44 4.85 -6.26
N ASN A 163 10.91 5.99 -5.87
CA ASN A 163 10.82 7.16 -6.71
C ASN A 163 10.79 8.42 -5.85
N TYR A 164 11.33 9.53 -6.36
CA TYR A 164 11.42 10.80 -5.65
C TYR A 164 11.01 11.99 -6.50
N THR A 165 10.27 12.92 -5.91
CA THR A 165 10.14 14.30 -6.38
C THR A 165 11.15 15.18 -5.66
N ILE A 166 11.85 16.04 -6.40
CA ILE A 166 12.94 16.87 -5.85
C ILE A 166 12.64 18.33 -6.16
N GLN A 167 12.69 19.17 -5.12
CA GLN A 167 12.34 20.58 -5.22
C GLN A 167 13.04 21.42 -4.15
N GLU A 168 13.26 22.70 -4.43
CA GLU A 168 13.84 23.64 -3.45
C GLU A 168 12.92 23.82 -2.24
N GLY A 169 13.48 23.78 -1.03
CA GLY A 169 12.72 23.96 0.20
C GLY A 169 13.19 23.03 1.32
N SER A 170 12.33 22.84 2.30
CA SER A 170 12.58 22.09 3.52
C SER A 170 11.57 20.96 3.71
N TYR A 171 11.90 20.09 4.67
CA TYR A 171 11.05 18.99 5.09
C TYR A 171 10.88 18.99 6.60
N VAL A 172 9.66 18.75 7.05
CA VAL A 172 9.33 18.45 8.44
C VAL A 172 8.51 17.17 8.42
N GLU A 173 9.04 16.06 8.94
CA GLU A 173 8.25 14.83 9.09
C GLU A 173 7.00 15.15 9.94
N ALA A 174 5.82 14.75 9.44
CA ALA A 174 4.58 15.06 10.14
C ALA A 174 4.43 14.12 11.34
N ASN A 175 4.15 14.68 12.51
CA ASN A 175 3.81 13.86 13.68
C ASN A 175 2.37 13.38 13.57
N ILE A 176 2.16 12.30 12.83
CA ILE A 176 0.82 11.73 12.62
C ILE A 176 0.43 10.85 13.80
N LYS A 177 -0.75 11.11 14.33
CA LYS A 177 -1.37 10.36 15.43
C LYS A 177 -2.74 9.85 15.04
N TYR A 178 -3.05 8.63 15.46
CA TYR A 178 -4.32 7.97 15.19
C TYR A 178 -5.10 7.73 16.49
N LEU A 179 -6.42 7.90 16.41
CA LEU A 179 -7.38 7.52 17.45
C LEU A 179 -8.67 7.04 16.77
N ILE A 180 -9.46 6.21 17.44
CA ILE A 180 -10.78 5.80 16.97
C ILE A 180 -11.87 6.49 17.77
N VAL A 181 -12.84 7.07 17.06
CA VAL A 181 -14.13 7.46 17.62
C VAL A 181 -15.10 6.30 17.45
N ASP A 182 -15.48 5.68 18.54
CA ASP A 182 -16.34 4.50 18.61
C ASP A 182 -17.70 4.88 19.22
N GLY A 183 -18.61 5.38 18.38
CA GLY A 183 -19.84 6.00 18.85
C GLY A 183 -19.56 7.36 19.50
N THR A 184 -19.60 7.43 20.84
CA THR A 184 -19.22 8.63 21.60
C THR A 184 -17.87 8.50 22.29
N ASP A 185 -17.34 7.27 22.40
CA ASP A 185 -16.06 6.99 23.04
C ASP A 185 -14.91 7.35 22.10
N ILE A 186 -13.82 7.83 22.66
CA ILE A 186 -12.53 7.94 21.98
C ILE A 186 -11.66 6.81 22.54
N LYS A 187 -11.07 6.03 21.64
CA LYS A 187 -10.28 4.84 21.96
C LYS A 187 -8.92 4.88 21.27
N HIS A 188 -7.94 4.28 21.92
CA HIS A 188 -6.61 3.99 21.37
C HIS A 188 -6.34 2.49 21.42
N TRP A 189 -5.37 2.01 20.65
CA TRP A 189 -4.95 0.62 20.70
C TRP A 189 -4.04 0.38 21.92
N ASP A 190 -4.49 -0.46 22.85
CA ASP A 190 -3.63 -0.93 23.94
C ASP A 190 -2.91 -2.21 23.53
N THR A 191 -1.60 -2.11 23.27
CA THR A 191 -0.75 -3.25 22.92
C THR A 191 -0.73 -4.32 24.01
N GLY A 192 -0.84 -3.93 25.29
CA GLY A 192 -0.82 -4.86 26.43
C GLY A 192 -2.00 -5.83 26.42
N SER A 193 -3.19 -5.34 26.08
CA SER A 193 -4.42 -6.15 26.01
C SER A 193 -4.88 -6.47 24.58
N SER A 194 -4.15 -6.00 23.56
CA SER A 194 -4.45 -6.22 22.13
C SER A 194 -5.90 -5.89 21.76
N GLN A 195 -6.39 -4.74 22.24
CA GLN A 195 -7.73 -4.24 21.96
C GLN A 195 -7.80 -2.71 22.05
N TYR A 196 -8.83 -2.13 21.45
CA TYR A 196 -9.15 -0.72 21.62
C TYR A 196 -9.76 -0.44 22.98
N VAL A 197 -9.11 0.41 23.77
CA VAL A 197 -9.55 0.82 25.11
C VAL A 197 -9.96 2.28 25.13
N LYS A 198 -10.99 2.59 25.90
CA LYS A 198 -11.52 3.97 26.05
C LYS A 198 -10.52 4.85 26.80
N ILE A 199 -10.25 6.01 26.22
CA ILE A 199 -9.43 7.08 26.83
C ILE A 199 -10.28 8.28 27.26
N SER A 200 -11.34 8.58 26.53
CA SER A 200 -12.23 9.71 26.78
C SER A 200 -13.53 9.59 25.97
N GLU A 201 -14.33 10.64 25.95
CA GLU A 201 -15.53 10.79 25.11
C GLU A 201 -15.40 12.05 24.25
N LEU A 202 -16.23 12.16 23.21
CA LEU A 202 -16.32 13.37 22.38
C LEU A 202 -16.61 14.64 23.22
N PRO A 203 -16.09 15.81 22.83
CA PRO A 203 -15.37 16.09 21.58
C PRO A 203 -13.89 15.66 21.62
N ILE A 204 -13.38 15.23 20.47
CA ILE A 204 -11.96 14.92 20.30
C ILE A 204 -11.11 16.20 20.27
N THR A 205 -9.96 16.18 20.94
CA THR A 205 -9.06 17.35 21.08
C THR A 205 -7.64 17.00 20.62
N ALA A 206 -6.84 18.00 20.24
CA ALA A 206 -5.43 17.81 19.91
C ALA A 206 -4.64 17.20 21.09
N GLN A 207 -4.96 17.58 22.33
CA GLN A 207 -4.34 17.01 23.53
C GLN A 207 -4.57 15.50 23.65
N ALA A 208 -5.75 15.01 23.25
CA ALA A 208 -6.04 13.57 23.27
C ALA A 208 -5.08 12.81 22.34
N PHE A 209 -4.83 13.33 21.13
CA PHE A 209 -3.85 12.74 20.21
C PHE A 209 -2.42 12.80 20.72
N GLN A 210 -2.03 13.93 21.31
CA GLN A 210 -0.67 14.09 21.84
C GLN A 210 -0.40 13.16 23.02
N SER A 211 -1.42 12.86 23.83
CA SER A 211 -1.27 12.05 25.04
C SER A 211 -1.45 10.55 24.79
N TYR A 212 -2.36 10.17 23.89
CA TYR A 212 -2.80 8.78 23.70
C TYR A 212 -2.82 8.33 22.24
N GLY A 213 -2.52 9.21 21.30
CA GLY A 213 -2.58 8.89 19.89
C GLY A 213 -1.51 7.87 19.51
N ASP A 214 -1.94 6.86 18.76
CA ASP A 214 -1.07 5.81 18.27
C ASP A 214 -0.21 6.35 17.10
N ALA A 215 1.06 5.96 17.03
CA ALA A 215 1.95 6.34 15.93
C ALA A 215 1.71 5.53 14.65
N SER A 216 0.97 4.44 14.78
CA SER A 216 0.62 3.50 13.71
C SER A 216 -0.89 3.25 13.78
N PHE A 217 -1.56 3.01 12.65
CA PHE A 217 -2.94 2.55 12.69
C PHE A 217 -3.00 1.03 12.88
N HIS A 218 -4.07 0.55 13.51
CA HIS A 218 -4.32 -0.88 13.75
C HIS A 218 -5.56 -1.33 12.96
N ILE A 219 -5.45 -2.45 12.23
CA ILE A 219 -6.52 -2.99 11.37
C ILE A 219 -7.56 -3.79 12.15
N GLU A 220 -7.20 -4.21 13.35
CA GLU A 220 -8.01 -4.98 14.27
C GLU A 220 -9.28 -4.20 14.66
N ARG A 221 -10.28 -4.92 15.17
CA ARG A 221 -11.53 -4.32 15.66
C ARG A 221 -11.88 -4.74 17.08
N THR A 222 -11.01 -5.52 17.74
CA THR A 222 -11.21 -5.97 19.12
C THR A 222 -11.37 -4.77 20.03
N GLY A 223 -12.42 -4.74 20.86
CA GLY A 223 -12.72 -3.63 21.76
C GLY A 223 -13.59 -2.51 21.15
N LEU A 224 -13.86 -2.52 19.84
CA LEU A 224 -14.83 -1.62 19.21
C LEU A 224 -16.26 -2.16 19.36
N VAL A 225 -17.22 -1.26 19.63
CA VAL A 225 -18.62 -1.62 19.90
C VAL A 225 -19.61 -1.01 18.90
N SER A 226 -19.28 0.15 18.31
CA SER A 226 -20.09 0.79 17.28
C SER A 226 -20.04 0.00 15.97
N ASN A 227 -21.15 0.01 15.25
CA ASN A 227 -21.20 -0.50 13.88
C ASN A 227 -20.47 0.42 12.87
N ASN A 228 -20.23 1.67 13.25
CA ASN A 228 -19.60 2.70 12.41
C ASN A 228 -18.49 3.45 13.20
N PRO A 229 -17.39 2.78 13.58
CA PRO A 229 -16.25 3.46 14.19
C PRO A 229 -15.57 4.34 13.14
N ILE A 230 -15.04 5.48 13.57
CA ILE A 230 -14.40 6.47 12.71
C ILE A 230 -12.94 6.60 13.12
N LEU A 231 -12.02 6.29 12.22
CA LEU A 231 -10.61 6.64 12.40
C LEU A 231 -10.46 8.16 12.31
N LYS A 232 -9.83 8.75 13.32
CA LYS A 232 -9.44 10.14 13.32
C LYS A 232 -7.92 10.21 13.25
N ILE A 233 -7.45 11.16 12.46
CA ILE A 233 -6.03 11.40 12.20
C ILE A 233 -5.74 12.83 12.63
N TRP A 234 -4.62 13.03 13.29
CA TRP A 234 -4.14 14.35 13.70
C TRP A 234 -2.67 14.50 13.34
N SER A 235 -2.29 15.74 13.06
CA SER A 235 -0.92 16.20 12.93
C SER A 235 -0.83 17.56 13.61
N ASP A 236 0.35 17.89 14.12
CA ASP A 236 0.70 19.23 14.60
C ASP A 236 0.82 20.27 13.47
N ASN A 237 0.75 19.83 12.22
CA ASN A 237 0.89 20.70 11.06
C ASN A 237 -0.45 21.19 10.49
N GLU A 238 -0.43 22.34 9.81
CA GLU A 238 -1.62 22.99 9.22
C GLU A 238 -2.20 22.23 8.00
N SER A 239 -1.42 21.35 7.37
CA SER A 239 -1.88 20.51 6.27
C SER A 239 -1.53 19.05 6.55
N MET A 240 -2.30 18.11 6.01
CA MET A 240 -1.97 16.68 6.06
C MET A 240 -2.11 16.10 4.65
N ALA A 241 -1.19 15.22 4.27
CA ALA A 241 -1.40 14.37 3.11
C ALA A 241 -2.65 13.50 3.34
N VAL A 242 -3.40 13.25 2.26
CA VAL A 242 -4.59 12.37 2.34
C VAL A 242 -4.10 10.93 2.50
N GLU A 243 -4.16 10.41 3.72
CA GLU A 243 -3.92 9.00 4.02
C GLU A 243 -4.96 8.10 3.32
N LYS A 244 -4.50 7.04 2.64
CA LYS A 244 -5.37 6.05 1.99
C LYS A 244 -5.37 4.76 2.80
N ILE A 245 -6.54 4.35 3.28
CA ILE A 245 -6.72 3.03 3.88
C ILE A 245 -7.18 2.07 2.80
N ILE A 246 -6.40 1.02 2.55
CA ILE A 246 -6.79 -0.09 1.67
C ILE A 246 -7.24 -1.24 2.57
N GLN A 247 -8.50 -1.65 2.44
CA GLN A 247 -9.02 -2.83 3.11
C GLN A 247 -9.44 -3.86 2.07
N THR A 248 -8.97 -5.09 2.23
CA THR A 248 -9.46 -6.25 1.47
C THR A 248 -10.43 -7.03 2.35
N ALA A 249 -11.59 -7.40 1.80
CA ALA A 249 -12.60 -8.14 2.52
C ALA A 249 -13.07 -9.33 1.69
N VAL A 250 -13.37 -10.44 2.37
CA VAL A 250 -14.03 -11.59 1.76
C VAL A 250 -15.53 -11.26 1.63
N PRO A 251 -16.11 -11.26 0.42
CA PRO A 251 -17.54 -11.00 0.24
C PRO A 251 -18.35 -12.12 0.90
N LYS A 252 -19.51 -11.75 1.47
CA LYS A 252 -20.45 -12.76 2.00
C LYS A 252 -21.03 -13.58 0.85
N ALA A 253 -21.39 -14.84 1.15
CA ALA A 253 -22.12 -15.69 0.23
C ALA A 253 -23.33 -14.95 -0.36
N SER A 254 -23.48 -15.03 -1.68
CA SER A 254 -24.50 -14.28 -2.41
C SER A 254 -25.20 -15.16 -3.43
N LEU A 255 -26.51 -15.00 -3.54
CA LEU A 255 -27.31 -15.62 -4.61
C LEU A 255 -27.37 -14.66 -5.80
N ILE A 256 -26.97 -15.15 -6.97
CA ILE A 256 -27.09 -14.42 -8.24
C ILE A 256 -28.24 -15.05 -9.02
N GLU A 257 -29.25 -14.24 -9.35
CA GLU A 257 -30.44 -14.68 -10.07
C GLU A 257 -30.43 -14.14 -11.51
N MET A 258 -30.72 -15.00 -12.49
CA MET A 258 -31.05 -14.53 -13.83
C MET A 258 -32.37 -13.74 -13.81
N LYS A 259 -32.41 -12.57 -14.44
CA LYS A 259 -33.62 -11.73 -14.48
C LYS A 259 -34.65 -12.15 -15.53
N LYS A 260 -34.23 -12.95 -16.52
CA LYS A 260 -35.07 -13.39 -17.64
C LYS A 260 -34.99 -14.90 -17.79
N ASP A 261 -36.06 -15.46 -18.32
CA ASP A 261 -36.10 -16.87 -18.69
C ASP A 261 -35.31 -17.11 -19.97
N ILE A 262 -34.71 -18.29 -20.04
CA ILE A 262 -34.23 -18.87 -21.29
C ILE A 262 -35.40 -19.67 -21.85
N LEU A 263 -35.74 -19.42 -23.11
CA LEU A 263 -36.87 -20.04 -23.79
C LEU A 263 -36.36 -21.05 -24.84
N PHE A 264 -36.96 -22.23 -24.82
CA PHE A 264 -36.73 -23.32 -25.78
C PHE A 264 -38.04 -23.66 -26.51
N ASN A 265 -38.88 -22.66 -26.77
CA ASN A 265 -40.24 -22.82 -27.24
C ASN A 265 -40.40 -22.73 -28.77
N ASP A 266 -39.31 -22.65 -29.53
CA ASP A 266 -39.37 -22.75 -30.98
C ASP A 266 -39.86 -24.13 -31.42
N ASP A 267 -40.65 -24.17 -32.49
CA ASP A 267 -41.33 -25.38 -32.96
C ASP A 267 -40.36 -26.51 -33.34
N TYR A 268 -39.12 -26.18 -33.73
CA TYR A 268 -38.10 -27.15 -34.12
C TYR A 268 -37.29 -27.70 -32.93
N ILE A 269 -37.48 -27.17 -31.72
CA ILE A 269 -36.76 -27.60 -30.51
C ILE A 269 -37.59 -28.65 -29.77
N GLN A 270 -37.06 -29.87 -29.64
CA GLN A 270 -37.71 -30.93 -28.88
C GLN A 270 -37.63 -30.69 -27.37
N GLY A 271 -36.45 -30.31 -26.87
CA GLY A 271 -36.19 -30.05 -25.46
C GLY A 271 -34.71 -29.83 -25.16
N ILE A 272 -34.38 -29.55 -23.90
CA ILE A 272 -33.00 -29.42 -23.42
C ILE A 272 -32.39 -30.83 -23.32
N ASN A 273 -31.25 -31.04 -23.98
CA ASN A 273 -30.49 -32.29 -23.95
C ASN A 273 -29.63 -32.37 -22.69
N ASP A 274 -28.80 -31.34 -22.46
CA ASP A 274 -27.85 -31.28 -21.36
C ASP A 274 -27.46 -29.84 -21.02
N ALA A 275 -26.74 -29.69 -19.91
CA ALA A 275 -26.17 -28.43 -19.45
C ALA A 275 -24.67 -28.57 -19.14
N LEU A 276 -23.85 -27.69 -19.70
CA LEU A 276 -22.41 -27.63 -19.45
C LEU A 276 -22.09 -26.30 -18.75
N ILE A 277 -21.41 -26.39 -17.61
CA ILE A 277 -21.01 -25.23 -16.81
C ILE A 277 -19.49 -25.16 -16.77
N THR A 278 -18.95 -24.03 -17.25
CA THR A 278 -17.51 -23.77 -17.19
C THR A 278 -17.24 -22.72 -16.13
N VAL A 279 -16.40 -23.05 -15.15
CA VAL A 279 -15.98 -22.14 -14.09
C VAL A 279 -14.46 -22.07 -13.99
N GLU A 280 -13.96 -20.94 -13.52
CA GLU A 280 -12.63 -20.83 -12.92
C GLU A 280 -12.81 -20.86 -11.41
N ASN A 281 -12.28 -21.90 -10.77
CA ASN A 281 -12.36 -22.06 -9.32
C ASN A 281 -11.00 -22.49 -8.78
N THR A 282 -10.31 -21.58 -8.09
CA THR A 282 -9.05 -21.86 -7.39
C THR A 282 -9.24 -21.62 -5.89
N GLY A 283 -8.64 -22.50 -5.09
CA GLY A 283 -8.80 -22.47 -3.64
C GLY A 283 -10.12 -23.08 -3.20
N SER A 284 -10.84 -22.39 -2.30
CA SER A 284 -11.98 -22.93 -1.57
C SER A 284 -13.36 -22.44 -2.04
N GLY A 285 -13.45 -21.93 -3.27
CA GLY A 285 -14.70 -21.40 -3.82
C GLY A 285 -15.82 -22.46 -3.89
N VAL A 286 -17.01 -22.09 -3.43
CA VAL A 286 -18.22 -22.93 -3.48
C VAL A 286 -19.22 -22.29 -4.43
N ILE A 287 -19.71 -23.08 -5.39
CA ILE A 287 -20.83 -22.72 -6.24
C ILE A 287 -21.92 -23.80 -6.20
N ARG A 288 -23.17 -23.34 -6.04
CA ARG A 288 -24.37 -24.19 -5.98
C ARG A 288 -25.49 -23.58 -6.79
N PHE A 289 -26.16 -24.40 -7.59
CA PHE A 289 -27.19 -23.95 -8.51
C PHE A 289 -28.57 -24.42 -8.10
N ILE A 290 -29.56 -23.60 -8.41
CA ILE A 290 -30.99 -23.89 -8.33
C ILE A 290 -31.66 -23.39 -9.61
N LEU A 291 -32.76 -24.02 -10.00
CA LEU A 291 -33.44 -23.73 -11.25
C LEU A 291 -34.91 -23.39 -11.01
N SER A 292 -35.47 -22.57 -11.88
CA SER A 292 -36.89 -22.27 -11.91
C SER A 292 -37.45 -22.52 -13.30
N ASN A 293 -38.65 -23.10 -13.37
CA ASN A 293 -39.44 -23.32 -14.58
C ASN A 293 -40.68 -22.42 -14.63
N ASP A 294 -40.85 -21.51 -13.67
CA ASP A 294 -42.05 -20.67 -13.48
C ASP A 294 -41.71 -19.18 -13.37
N SER A 295 -40.62 -18.78 -14.02
CA SER A 295 -40.16 -17.38 -14.06
C SER A 295 -39.70 -16.83 -12.70
N GLY A 296 -39.16 -17.70 -11.84
CA GLY A 296 -38.52 -17.37 -10.56
C GLY A 296 -39.48 -17.36 -9.37
N VAL A 297 -40.69 -17.90 -9.51
CA VAL A 297 -41.68 -17.99 -8.42
C VAL A 297 -41.31 -19.11 -7.45
N THR A 298 -41.03 -20.30 -7.98
CA THR A 298 -40.48 -21.44 -7.22
C THR A 298 -39.12 -21.84 -7.76
N TRP A 299 -38.30 -22.41 -6.87
CA TRP A 299 -36.95 -22.84 -7.18
C TRP A 299 -36.78 -24.29 -6.79
N LYS A 300 -35.99 -25.01 -7.60
CA LYS A 300 -35.79 -26.45 -7.49
C LYS A 300 -34.32 -26.82 -7.54
N THR A 301 -33.98 -27.88 -6.81
CA THR A 301 -32.70 -28.59 -6.85
C THR A 301 -32.95 -30.02 -7.34
N PHE A 302 -31.89 -30.76 -7.68
CA PHE A 302 -31.98 -32.11 -8.21
C PHE A 302 -31.16 -33.12 -7.40
N TYR A 303 -31.83 -34.16 -6.93
CA TYR A 303 -31.26 -35.31 -6.19
C TYR A 303 -31.85 -36.63 -6.67
N GLY A 304 -31.72 -36.92 -7.97
CA GLY A 304 -32.42 -38.04 -8.62
C GLY A 304 -33.91 -37.75 -8.89
N ALA A 305 -34.45 -36.69 -8.30
CA ALA A 305 -35.72 -36.07 -8.62
C ALA A 305 -35.65 -34.56 -8.34
N TRP A 306 -36.56 -33.80 -8.93
CA TRP A 306 -36.71 -32.36 -8.68
C TRP A 306 -37.37 -32.12 -7.32
N VAL A 307 -36.70 -31.34 -6.48
CA VAL A 307 -37.16 -31.01 -5.12
C VAL A 307 -37.21 -29.50 -4.95
N ASP A 308 -38.26 -28.99 -4.31
CA ASP A 308 -38.39 -27.57 -4.01
C ASP A 308 -37.31 -27.11 -3.00
N ILE A 309 -36.80 -25.91 -3.20
CA ILE A 309 -35.83 -25.28 -2.32
C ILE A 309 -36.17 -23.80 -2.15
N ASP A 310 -36.10 -23.31 -0.91
CA ASP A 310 -36.32 -21.90 -0.62
C ASP A 310 -35.10 -21.08 -1.05
N LYS A 311 -35.29 -20.17 -2.00
CA LYS A 311 -34.21 -19.31 -2.48
C LYS A 311 -33.70 -18.30 -1.45
N ASN A 312 -34.48 -18.03 -0.40
CA ASN A 312 -34.08 -17.10 0.66
C ASN A 312 -33.21 -17.75 1.73
N ASP A 313 -33.13 -19.09 1.77
CA ASP A 313 -32.27 -19.82 2.68
C ASP A 313 -30.94 -20.21 2.00
N LEU A 314 -29.98 -19.30 2.07
CA LEU A 314 -28.64 -19.52 1.51
C LEU A 314 -27.94 -20.73 2.13
N ASN A 315 -28.19 -21.08 3.40
CA ASN A 315 -27.54 -22.23 4.01
C ASN A 315 -28.04 -23.53 3.38
N THR A 316 -29.36 -23.63 3.19
CA THR A 316 -29.96 -24.77 2.49
C THR A 316 -29.49 -24.83 1.03
N ILE A 317 -29.34 -23.70 0.32
CA ILE A 317 -28.77 -23.71 -1.04
C ILE A 317 -27.30 -24.19 -1.03
N LYS A 318 -26.51 -23.81 -0.03
CA LYS A 318 -25.10 -24.25 0.06
C LYS A 318 -24.95 -25.75 0.27
N THR A 319 -25.81 -26.34 1.10
CA THR A 319 -25.79 -27.78 1.39
C THR A 319 -26.52 -28.62 0.35
N SER A 320 -27.63 -28.08 -0.16
CA SER A 320 -28.63 -28.81 -0.93
C SER A 320 -28.88 -28.25 -2.34
N GLY A 321 -28.11 -27.26 -2.78
CA GLY A 321 -28.08 -26.84 -4.17
C GLY A 321 -27.27 -27.81 -5.04
N MET A 322 -27.46 -27.74 -6.34
CA MET A 322 -26.78 -28.61 -7.29
C MET A 322 -25.33 -28.17 -7.48
N SER A 323 -24.41 -29.13 -7.47
CA SER A 323 -23.02 -28.90 -7.90
C SER A 323 -22.95 -28.79 -9.43
N ILE A 324 -21.81 -28.36 -9.97
CA ILE A 324 -21.54 -28.39 -11.42
C ILE A 324 -21.73 -29.80 -11.97
N ASN A 325 -21.16 -30.81 -11.31
CA ASN A 325 -21.29 -32.21 -11.72
C ASN A 325 -22.74 -32.66 -11.69
N THR A 326 -23.53 -32.21 -10.71
CA THR A 326 -24.96 -32.54 -10.62
C THR A 326 -25.71 -31.98 -11.81
N ILE A 327 -25.56 -30.70 -12.14
CA ILE A 327 -26.21 -30.08 -13.30
C ILE A 327 -25.81 -30.77 -14.61
N SER A 328 -24.53 -31.05 -14.78
CA SER A 328 -24.04 -31.70 -16.01
C SER A 328 -24.38 -33.19 -16.10
N SER A 329 -24.95 -33.78 -15.05
CA SER A 329 -25.47 -35.16 -15.06
C SER A 329 -26.97 -35.25 -15.31
N ILE A 330 -27.70 -34.13 -15.33
CA ILE A 330 -29.15 -34.12 -15.58
C ILE A 330 -29.39 -34.52 -17.03
N THR A 331 -30.13 -35.61 -17.20
CA THR A 331 -30.48 -36.20 -18.49
C THR A 331 -31.59 -35.42 -19.19
N GLU A 332 -31.73 -35.63 -20.49
CA GLU A 332 -32.81 -35.05 -21.29
C GLU A 332 -34.21 -35.33 -20.69
N THR A 333 -34.47 -36.56 -20.23
CA THR A 333 -35.77 -36.91 -19.62
C THR A 333 -36.04 -36.14 -18.32
N GLU A 334 -35.01 -35.90 -17.52
CA GLU A 334 -35.11 -35.12 -16.28
C GLU A 334 -35.31 -33.63 -16.58
N TRP A 335 -34.64 -33.10 -17.60
CA TRP A 335 -34.88 -31.75 -18.11
C TRP A 335 -36.31 -31.57 -18.62
N GLN A 336 -36.83 -32.54 -19.37
CA GLN A 336 -38.22 -32.54 -19.83
C GLN A 336 -39.20 -32.56 -18.66
N THR A 337 -38.87 -33.28 -17.57
CA THR A 337 -39.69 -33.30 -16.35
C THR A 337 -39.72 -31.93 -15.66
N LEU A 338 -38.61 -31.18 -15.65
CA LEU A 338 -38.58 -29.82 -15.10
C LEU A 338 -39.35 -28.84 -15.99
N CYS A 339 -38.98 -28.74 -17.25
CA CYS A 339 -39.47 -27.68 -18.13
C CYS A 339 -40.89 -27.95 -18.65
N GLY A 340 -41.29 -29.22 -18.72
CA GLY A 340 -42.60 -29.64 -19.22
C GLY A 340 -42.96 -28.97 -20.56
N THR A 341 -44.20 -28.55 -20.69
CA THR A 341 -44.69 -27.81 -21.87
C THR A 341 -44.26 -26.33 -21.89
N SER A 342 -43.81 -25.78 -20.77
CA SER A 342 -43.41 -24.38 -20.68
C SER A 342 -42.10 -24.08 -21.43
N LYS A 343 -41.27 -25.12 -21.63
CA LYS A 343 -39.95 -25.07 -22.28
C LYS A 343 -39.12 -23.85 -21.86
N LYS A 344 -39.22 -23.45 -20.59
CA LYS A 344 -38.49 -22.33 -20.03
C LYS A 344 -37.69 -22.76 -18.81
N VAL A 345 -36.55 -22.12 -18.62
CA VAL A 345 -35.69 -22.34 -17.46
C VAL A 345 -35.01 -21.03 -17.07
N ARG A 346 -34.80 -20.86 -15.77
CA ARG A 346 -34.04 -19.76 -15.18
C ARG A 346 -33.07 -20.31 -14.15
N PHE A 347 -31.83 -19.82 -14.18
CA PHE A 347 -30.79 -20.21 -13.23
C PHE A 347 -30.69 -19.18 -12.10
N ALA A 348 -30.42 -19.68 -10.91
CA ALA A 348 -29.77 -18.92 -9.87
C ALA A 348 -28.64 -19.75 -9.26
N PHE A 349 -27.61 -19.07 -8.80
CA PHE A 349 -26.44 -19.72 -8.24
C PHE A 349 -25.91 -18.95 -7.05
N CYS A 350 -25.68 -19.69 -5.96
CA CYS A 350 -25.01 -19.21 -4.77
C CYS A 350 -23.50 -19.35 -4.98
N MET A 351 -22.77 -18.27 -4.71
CA MET A 351 -21.31 -18.23 -4.78
C MET A 351 -20.75 -17.78 -3.43
N GLU A 352 -19.70 -18.45 -2.96
CA GLU A 352 -18.99 -18.15 -1.72
C GLU A 352 -17.49 -18.43 -1.90
N ILE A 353 -16.65 -17.58 -1.32
CA ILE A 353 -15.21 -17.79 -1.20
C ILE A 353 -14.81 -17.62 0.27
N SER A 354 -13.73 -18.26 0.71
CA SER A 354 -13.30 -18.21 2.12
C SER A 354 -12.06 -17.34 2.33
N SER A 355 -11.37 -16.97 1.26
CA SER A 355 -10.16 -16.15 1.29
C SER A 355 -10.16 -15.11 0.17
N THR A 356 -9.48 -13.99 0.37
CA THR A 356 -9.24 -12.97 -0.67
C THR A 356 -8.30 -13.44 -1.77
N SER A 357 -7.65 -14.59 -1.58
CA SER A 357 -6.81 -15.26 -2.59
C SER A 357 -7.59 -16.27 -3.45
N ASP A 358 -8.83 -16.62 -3.08
CA ASP A 358 -9.65 -17.55 -3.87
C ASP A 358 -10.13 -16.86 -5.16
N VAL A 359 -10.20 -17.62 -6.25
CA VAL A 359 -10.85 -17.17 -7.48
C VAL A 359 -12.07 -18.04 -7.72
N LEU A 360 -13.25 -17.43 -7.86
CA LEU A 360 -14.47 -18.13 -8.27
C LEU A 360 -15.21 -17.29 -9.30
N LYS A 361 -15.24 -17.77 -10.54
CA LYS A 361 -15.86 -17.09 -11.68
C LYS A 361 -16.60 -18.08 -12.57
N ILE A 362 -17.84 -17.76 -12.91
CA ILE A 362 -18.57 -18.48 -13.95
C ILE A 362 -18.18 -17.90 -15.30
N ASN A 363 -17.63 -18.74 -16.17
CA ASN A 363 -17.24 -18.35 -17.53
C ASN A 363 -18.38 -18.61 -18.52
N GLU A 364 -19.05 -19.75 -18.41
CA GLU A 364 -20.12 -20.14 -19.33
C GLU A 364 -21.17 -21.01 -18.64
N ILE A 365 -22.44 -20.77 -18.97
CA ILE A 365 -23.55 -21.70 -18.79
C ILE A 365 -24.08 -22.01 -20.18
N ARG A 366 -23.86 -23.23 -20.67
CA ARG A 366 -24.31 -23.69 -21.98
C ARG A 366 -25.41 -24.70 -21.82
N LEU A 367 -26.50 -24.51 -22.56
CA LEU A 367 -27.60 -25.45 -22.67
C LEU A 367 -27.64 -25.97 -24.09
N ASN A 368 -27.51 -27.28 -24.25
CA ASN A 368 -27.68 -27.94 -25.53
C ASN A 368 -29.12 -28.44 -25.66
N TYR A 369 -29.66 -28.44 -26.87
CA TYR A 369 -31.03 -28.85 -27.14
C TYR A 369 -31.11 -29.76 -28.36
N ASN A 370 -32.13 -30.61 -28.37
CA ASN A 370 -32.39 -31.52 -29.49
C ASN A 370 -33.37 -30.89 -30.48
N LEU A 371 -33.16 -31.21 -31.75
CA LEU A 371 -34.05 -30.84 -32.85
C LEU A 371 -35.07 -31.95 -33.08
N ILE A 372 -36.26 -31.59 -33.58
CA ILE A 372 -37.31 -32.54 -34.00
C ILE A 372 -36.85 -33.40 -35.17
#